data_AF-A0A850S1T5-F1
#
_entry.id   AF-A0A850S1T5-F1
#
_cell.length_a   1.000
_cell.length_b   1.000
_cell.length_c   1.000
_cell.angle_alpha   90.00
_cell.angle_beta   90.00
_cell.angle_gamma   90.00
#
_symmetry.space_group_name_H-M   'P 1'
#
loop_
_entity.id
_entity.type
_entity.pdbx_description
1 polymer ?
#
loop_
_entity_poly.entity_id
_entity_poly.type
_entity_poly.pdbx_seq_one_letter_code
_entity_poly.pdbx_strand_id
1 'polypeptide(L)'
;MTVVLDAVMDKDYSQSMVNIGRSIFGKPPLKVAAPSCMPQSIEGSTFVFDYPALHSGNVPMVQLELSNQIRDKSILVHLNAPDDRNRRILSSLVPSMGSVTVSVPASKYNVSFDKGNYFCNLNRGFLGGSKKIGIRQLMDVETFSHATLEINDGAVANGGLAISLTETQNKMNMVSSTESGRSYLTIPMSRDGHFYVTAEGNGFPVVFLVDSGATNISFPAHYMKNLNVKKCSPVKTNTANGVARGCKSIIREIKIGPYTINNVNAYFLEKLNTPLLGMNVLSKFTSYRVDDVMQLVHKGQ
;
A
#
# COMPACT_ATOMS: atom_id res chain seq x y z
N MET A 1 2.68 9.82 17.24
CA MET A 1 4.12 9.89 17.58
C MET A 1 4.87 10.15 16.30
N THR A 2 5.81 11.09 16.28
CA THR A 2 6.59 11.41 15.08
C THR A 2 8.04 11.01 15.32
N VAL A 3 8.61 10.23 14.40
CA VAL A 3 10.00 9.78 14.41
C VAL A 3 10.69 10.39 13.20
N VAL A 4 11.80 11.09 13.41
CA VAL A 4 12.65 11.59 12.33
C VAL A 4 13.62 10.49 11.91
N LEU A 5 13.72 10.21 10.61
CA LEU A 5 14.59 9.19 10.05
C LEU A 5 15.79 9.84 9.34
N ASP A 6 16.99 9.37 9.66
CA ASP A 6 18.22 9.86 9.02
C ASP A 6 18.38 9.28 7.61
N ALA A 7 18.13 10.11 6.60
CA ALA A 7 18.35 9.79 5.20
C ALA A 7 19.81 10.01 4.80
N VAL A 8 20.40 9.05 4.08
CA VAL A 8 21.79 9.14 3.61
C VAL A 8 21.90 8.68 2.16
N MET A 9 22.70 9.41 1.39
CA MET A 9 23.12 9.01 0.05
C MET A 9 23.92 7.71 0.14
N ASP A 10 23.39 6.63 -0.43
CA ASP A 10 24.01 5.32 -0.29
C ASP A 10 25.11 5.12 -1.37
N LYS A 11 26.35 4.90 -0.93
CA LYS A 11 27.49 4.60 -1.82
C LYS A 11 27.52 3.13 -2.25
N ASP A 12 26.83 2.24 -1.52
CA ASP A 12 26.88 0.78 -1.72
C ASP A 12 25.85 0.28 -2.74
N TYR A 13 24.84 1.09 -3.10
CA TYR A 13 23.84 0.72 -4.13
C TYR A 13 24.36 0.81 -5.57
N SER A 14 25.56 1.35 -5.80
CA SER A 14 26.10 1.48 -7.16
C SER A 14 26.53 0.15 -7.81
N GLN A 15 26.54 -0.96 -7.05
CA GLN A 15 27.01 -2.27 -7.54
C GLN A 15 25.97 -3.39 -7.55
N SER A 16 24.74 -3.18 -7.09
CA SER A 16 23.70 -4.23 -7.09
C SER A 16 22.80 -4.18 -8.32
N MET A 17 23.40 -4.23 -9.52
CA MET A 17 22.71 -4.77 -10.69
C MET A 17 23.56 -5.86 -11.31
N VAL A 18 22.92 -6.99 -11.59
CA VAL A 18 23.45 -8.25 -12.13
C VAL A 18 24.00 -9.22 -11.07
N ASN A 19 23.10 -9.98 -10.44
CA ASN A 19 23.34 -11.39 -10.14
C ASN A 19 22.09 -12.18 -10.54
N ILE A 20 21.97 -12.43 -11.84
CA ILE A 20 21.14 -13.53 -12.34
C ILE A 20 21.95 -14.80 -12.07
N GLY A 21 21.30 -15.84 -11.55
CA GLY A 21 21.92 -17.04 -10.97
C GLY A 21 23.12 -17.59 -11.74
N ARG A 22 24.08 -18.13 -10.98
CA ARG A 22 25.25 -18.87 -11.49
C ARG A 22 24.81 -19.91 -12.52
N SER A 23 25.19 -19.69 -13.79
CA SER A 23 25.30 -20.75 -14.77
C SER A 23 26.56 -21.56 -14.41
N ILE A 24 26.34 -22.74 -13.83
CA ILE A 24 27.28 -23.85 -13.89
C ILE A 24 27.38 -24.19 -15.39
N PHE A 25 28.48 -23.77 -16.02
CA PHE A 25 28.98 -24.03 -17.39
C PHE A 25 29.44 -22.73 -18.05
N GLY A 26 30.74 -22.67 -18.36
CA GLY A 26 31.48 -21.47 -18.74
C GLY A 26 31.14 -20.92 -20.12
N LYS A 27 30.39 -19.81 -20.14
CA LYS A 27 30.42 -18.81 -21.19
C LYS A 27 30.41 -17.42 -20.55
N PRO A 28 31.10 -16.41 -21.14
CA PRO A 28 31.04 -15.04 -20.66
C PRO A 28 29.58 -14.55 -20.68
N PRO A 29 29.14 -13.76 -19.69
CA PRO A 29 27.76 -13.29 -19.64
C PRO A 29 27.47 -12.45 -20.90
N LEU A 30 26.47 -12.89 -21.67
CA LEU A 30 25.86 -12.07 -22.71
C LEU A 30 25.48 -10.72 -22.11
N LYS A 31 26.02 -9.62 -22.66
CA LYS A 31 25.54 -8.27 -22.36
C LYS A 31 24.08 -8.19 -22.80
N VAL A 32 23.16 -8.43 -21.87
CA VAL A 32 21.74 -8.13 -22.07
C VAL A 32 21.66 -6.61 -22.18
N ALA A 33 21.25 -6.11 -23.36
CA ALA A 33 20.99 -4.69 -23.54
C ALA A 33 20.04 -4.22 -22.42
N ALA A 34 20.40 -3.14 -21.72
CA ALA A 34 19.57 -2.58 -20.66
C ALA A 34 18.14 -2.38 -21.21
N PRO A 35 17.08 -2.84 -20.52
CA PRO A 35 15.73 -2.77 -21.04
C PRO A 35 15.40 -1.33 -21.45
N SER A 36 14.96 -1.15 -22.69
CA SER A 36 14.62 0.16 -23.26
C SER A 36 13.65 0.90 -22.35
N CYS A 37 13.86 2.19 -22.16
CA CYS A 37 13.02 2.99 -21.30
C CYS A 37 11.63 3.17 -21.93
N MET A 38 10.69 2.30 -21.57
CA MET A 38 9.29 2.42 -21.91
C MET A 38 8.55 2.86 -20.65
N PRO A 39 8.11 4.13 -20.55
CA PRO A 39 7.35 4.60 -19.39
C PRO A 39 6.06 3.78 -19.30
N GLN A 40 6.00 2.90 -18.30
CA GLN A 40 4.89 1.95 -18.10
C GLN A 40 3.91 2.36 -16.99
N SER A 41 4.25 3.34 -16.15
CA SER A 41 3.49 3.61 -14.93
C SER A 41 2.63 4.86 -15.02
N ILE A 42 1.41 4.71 -14.52
CA ILE A 42 0.55 5.81 -14.08
C ILE A 42 1.08 6.24 -12.71
N GLU A 43 1.25 7.53 -12.45
CA GLU A 43 1.58 8.01 -11.09
C GLU A 43 0.59 7.44 -10.06
N GLY A 44 1.05 7.20 -8.84
CA GLY A 44 0.28 6.48 -7.82
C GLY A 44 0.31 4.95 -7.96
N SER A 45 1.02 4.40 -8.96
CA SER A 45 1.19 2.96 -9.10
C SER A 45 2.01 2.38 -7.94
N THR A 46 1.44 1.37 -7.28
CA THR A 46 2.17 0.51 -6.34
C THR A 46 2.41 -0.85 -6.98
N PHE A 47 3.64 -1.32 -6.88
CA PHE A 47 4.10 -2.62 -7.34
C PHE A 47 4.42 -3.47 -6.13
N VAL A 48 3.73 -4.60 -6.01
CA VAL A 48 3.91 -5.51 -4.88
C VAL A 48 4.64 -6.75 -5.36
N PHE A 49 5.59 -7.21 -4.55
CA PHE A 49 6.41 -8.38 -4.80
C PHE A 49 5.99 -9.52 -3.89
N ASP A 50 6.25 -10.75 -4.31
CA ASP A 50 5.94 -11.92 -3.49
C ASP A 50 6.72 -11.87 -2.17
N TYR A 51 5.99 -11.75 -1.07
CA TYR A 51 6.54 -11.68 0.28
C TYR A 51 5.59 -12.42 1.23
N PRO A 52 6.05 -13.45 1.97
CA PRO A 52 5.17 -14.32 2.73
C PRO A 52 4.22 -13.60 3.71
N ALA A 53 4.68 -12.52 4.35
CA ALA A 53 3.85 -11.79 5.31
C ALA A 53 2.67 -11.06 4.68
N LEU A 54 2.69 -10.77 3.37
CA LEU A 54 1.55 -10.17 2.65
C LEU A 54 0.40 -11.15 2.42
N HIS A 55 0.68 -12.45 2.51
CA HIS A 55 -0.28 -13.52 2.28
C HIS A 55 -0.66 -14.24 3.57
N SER A 56 -0.14 -13.79 4.71
CA SER A 56 -0.43 -14.36 6.02
C SER A 56 -1.53 -13.58 6.71
N GLY A 57 -2.74 -14.15 6.78
CA GLY A 57 -3.88 -13.55 7.50
C GLY A 57 -3.67 -13.33 9.01
N ASN A 58 -2.57 -13.84 9.57
CA ASN A 58 -2.18 -13.64 10.98
C ASN A 58 -1.26 -12.44 11.21
N VAL A 59 -0.79 -11.78 10.15
CA VAL A 59 0.04 -10.57 10.28
C VAL A 59 -0.88 -9.35 10.17
N PRO A 60 -0.95 -8.48 11.20
CA PRO A 60 -1.75 -7.28 11.12
C PRO A 60 -1.31 -6.41 9.94
N MET A 61 -2.28 -5.89 9.19
CA MET A 61 -2.02 -4.98 8.08
C MET A 61 -2.29 -3.54 8.52
N VAL A 62 -1.48 -2.62 8.02
CA VAL A 62 -1.48 -1.19 8.37
C VAL A 62 -1.64 -0.38 7.10
N GLN A 63 -2.43 0.70 7.14
CA GLN A 63 -2.41 1.71 6.09
C GLN A 63 -1.20 2.61 6.29
N LEU A 64 -0.28 2.57 5.33
CA LEU A 64 0.85 3.48 5.26
C LEU A 64 0.61 4.47 4.12
N GLU A 65 0.41 5.73 4.46
CA GLU A 65 0.42 6.84 3.51
C GLU A 65 1.85 7.28 3.21
N LEU A 66 2.22 7.18 1.94
CA LEU A 66 3.49 7.68 1.44
C LEU A 66 3.23 9.08 0.89
N SER A 67 3.74 10.10 1.56
CA SER A 67 3.47 11.51 1.24
C SER A 67 4.72 12.20 0.69
N ASN A 68 4.63 12.70 -0.54
CA ASN A 68 5.71 13.41 -1.21
C ASN A 68 5.42 14.92 -1.25
N GLN A 69 6.21 15.67 -0.49
CA GLN A 69 6.13 17.14 -0.41
C GLN A 69 7.12 17.85 -1.35
N ILE A 70 7.79 17.09 -2.23
CA ILE A 70 8.73 17.63 -3.20
C ILE A 70 7.98 18.10 -4.44
N ARG A 71 8.32 19.31 -4.90
CA ARG A 71 7.81 19.89 -6.15
C ARG A 71 8.57 19.37 -7.36
N ASP A 72 7.85 19.18 -8.45
CA ASP A 72 8.35 18.80 -9.78
C ASP A 72 9.13 17.47 -9.84
N LYS A 73 9.09 16.68 -8.76
CA LYS A 73 9.75 15.38 -8.65
C LYS A 73 8.80 14.35 -8.08
N SER A 74 8.68 13.24 -8.78
CA SER A 74 8.04 12.04 -8.25
C SER A 74 9.08 11.21 -7.50
N ILE A 75 8.62 10.44 -6.51
CA ILE A 75 9.47 9.58 -5.70
C ILE A 75 9.03 8.14 -5.88
N LEU A 76 9.98 7.26 -6.16
CA LEU A 76 9.76 5.82 -6.08
C LEU A 76 10.23 5.36 -4.69
N VAL A 77 9.28 5.09 -3.81
CA VAL A 77 9.52 4.55 -2.47
C VAL A 77 9.64 3.04 -2.56
N HIS A 78 10.68 2.46 -1.97
CA HIS A 78 10.85 1.02 -1.82
C HIS A 78 10.78 0.64 -0.35
N LEU A 79 9.88 -0.28 -0.01
CA LEU A 79 9.93 -1.00 1.26
C LEU A 79 10.52 -2.37 1.01
N ASN A 80 11.62 -2.65 1.70
CA ASN A 80 12.39 -3.88 1.58
C ASN A 80 12.37 -4.64 2.91
N ALA A 81 12.59 -5.95 2.83
CA ALA A 81 12.63 -6.81 3.98
C ALA A 81 13.70 -6.36 4.99
N PRO A 82 13.47 -6.55 6.30
CA PRO A 82 14.39 -6.10 7.34
C PRO A 82 15.74 -6.83 7.30
N ASP A 83 15.74 -8.09 6.85
CA ASP A 83 16.90 -8.97 6.73
C ASP A 83 17.72 -8.73 5.45
N ASP A 84 17.11 -8.19 4.39
CA ASP A 84 17.76 -7.94 3.11
C ASP A 84 17.26 -6.63 2.45
N ARG A 85 18.15 -5.64 2.38
CA ARG A 85 17.90 -4.33 1.77
C ARG A 85 17.50 -4.39 0.30
N ASN A 86 17.82 -5.45 -0.43
CA ASN A 86 17.48 -5.61 -1.85
C ASN A 86 16.22 -6.44 -2.08
N ARG A 87 15.72 -7.15 -1.05
CA ARG A 87 14.49 -7.93 -1.14
C ARG A 87 13.29 -7.02 -1.02
N ARG A 88 12.81 -6.53 -2.16
CA ARG A 88 11.62 -5.66 -2.26
C ARG A 88 10.37 -6.39 -1.78
N ILE A 89 9.60 -5.72 -0.94
CA ILE A 89 8.24 -6.10 -0.54
C ILE A 89 7.24 -5.32 -1.40
N LEU A 90 7.44 -3.99 -1.48
CA LEU A 90 6.69 -3.14 -2.40
C LEU A 90 7.55 -1.99 -2.94
N SER A 91 7.09 -1.42 -4.04
CA SER A 91 7.60 -0.16 -4.57
C SER A 91 6.44 0.71 -5.01
N SER A 92 6.38 1.95 -4.56
CA SER A 92 5.27 2.87 -4.87
C SER A 92 5.79 4.14 -5.50
N LEU A 93 5.21 4.51 -6.65
CA LEU A 93 5.51 5.77 -7.33
C LEU A 93 4.58 6.86 -6.82
N VAL A 94 5.10 7.70 -5.93
CA VAL A 94 4.38 8.81 -5.32
C VAL A 94 4.57 10.07 -6.17
N PRO A 95 3.48 10.68 -6.68
CA PRO A 95 3.57 11.88 -7.52
C PRO A 95 4.15 13.07 -6.76
N SER A 96 4.66 14.05 -7.50
CA SER A 96 5.04 15.36 -6.96
C SER A 96 3.87 15.98 -6.18
N MET A 97 4.13 16.51 -4.98
CA MET A 97 3.12 17.15 -4.12
C MET A 97 1.86 16.30 -3.91
N GLY A 98 2.01 14.98 -3.78
CA GLY A 98 0.88 14.07 -3.62
C GLY A 98 1.20 12.89 -2.71
N SER A 99 0.22 12.03 -2.50
CA SER A 99 0.36 10.86 -1.62
C SER A 99 -0.23 9.58 -2.23
N VAL A 100 0.23 8.45 -1.70
CA VAL A 100 -0.27 7.11 -2.06
C VAL A 100 -0.44 6.29 -0.78
N THR A 101 -1.62 5.74 -0.57
CA THR A 101 -1.88 4.83 0.56
C THR A 101 -1.69 3.38 0.14
N VAL A 102 -0.79 2.69 0.84
CA VAL A 102 -0.52 1.27 0.64
C VAL A 102 -0.89 0.46 1.89
N SER A 103 -1.28 -0.79 1.71
CA SER A 103 -1.46 -1.73 2.82
C SER A 103 -0.18 -2.53 3.03
N VAL A 104 0.41 -2.45 4.23
CA VAL A 104 1.68 -3.11 4.56
C VAL A 104 1.56 -3.94 5.84
N PRO A 105 2.27 -5.07 5.97
CA PRO A 105 2.36 -5.78 7.23
C PRO A 105 2.92 -4.90 8.35
N ALA A 106 2.42 -5.02 9.58
CA ALA A 106 3.08 -4.42 10.73
C ALA A 106 4.43 -5.12 10.92
N SER A 107 5.54 -4.39 10.69
CA SER A 107 6.89 -4.93 10.68
C SER A 107 7.95 -3.83 10.63
N LYS A 108 9.21 -4.26 10.61
CA LYS A 108 10.36 -3.39 10.34
C LYS A 108 10.73 -3.46 8.87
N TYR A 109 11.10 -2.31 8.31
CA TYR A 109 11.41 -2.15 6.89
C TYR A 109 12.75 -1.47 6.68
N ASN A 110 13.53 -2.00 5.73
CA ASN A 110 14.54 -1.19 5.08
C ASN A 110 13.83 -0.28 4.06
N VAL A 111 14.02 1.02 4.14
CA VAL A 111 13.39 1.96 3.20
C VAL A 111 14.44 2.61 2.32
N SER A 112 14.16 2.67 1.03
CA SER A 112 14.99 3.39 0.07
C SER A 112 14.13 4.12 -0.96
N PHE A 113 14.70 5.14 -1.58
CA PHE A 113 13.97 6.06 -2.45
C PHE A 113 14.79 6.37 -3.70
N ASP A 114 14.10 6.44 -4.82
CA ASP A 114 14.59 7.10 -6.02
C ASP A 114 13.79 8.38 -6.27
N LYS A 115 14.43 9.43 -6.76
CA LYS A 115 13.79 10.71 -7.09
C LYS A 115 14.02 11.06 -8.56
N GLY A 116 12.99 11.53 -9.28
CA GLY A 116 13.16 12.01 -10.65
C GLY A 116 11.88 12.56 -11.29
N ASN A 117 12.03 13.05 -12.53
CA ASN A 117 10.93 13.68 -13.28
C ASN A 117 10.08 12.67 -14.04
N TYR A 118 10.72 11.66 -14.62
CA TYR A 118 10.07 10.72 -15.54
C TYR A 118 10.40 9.30 -15.12
N PHE A 119 9.45 8.62 -14.49
CA PHE A 119 9.63 7.22 -14.14
C PHE A 119 9.75 6.39 -15.41
N CYS A 120 10.78 5.56 -15.44
CA CYS A 120 11.10 4.71 -16.58
C CYS A 120 10.49 3.31 -16.37
N ASN A 121 11.06 2.53 -15.44
CA ASN A 121 10.55 1.23 -15.03
C ASN A 121 11.20 0.84 -13.68
N LEU A 122 10.67 -0.22 -13.04
CA LEU A 122 11.16 -0.69 -11.73
C LEU A 122 12.62 -1.14 -11.69
N ASN A 123 13.23 -1.46 -12.83
CA ASN A 123 14.63 -1.90 -12.87
C ASN A 123 15.57 -0.71 -12.98
N ARG A 124 15.17 0.33 -13.75
CA ARG A 124 15.98 1.52 -14.01
C ARG A 124 15.69 2.70 -13.07
N GLY A 125 14.50 2.75 -12.47
CA GLY A 125 14.01 3.93 -11.76
C GLY A 125 13.55 5.00 -12.74
N PHE A 126 14.22 6.15 -12.74
CA PHE A 126 13.86 7.33 -13.55
C PHE A 126 14.72 7.46 -14.82
N LEU A 127 14.24 8.23 -15.81
CA LEU A 127 15.02 8.61 -16.98
C LEU A 127 16.27 9.39 -16.54
N GLY A 128 17.43 9.03 -17.09
CA GLY A 128 18.73 9.53 -16.62
C GLY A 128 19.35 8.71 -15.47
N GLY A 129 18.64 7.70 -14.97
CA GLY A 129 19.04 6.90 -13.81
C GLY A 129 18.52 7.50 -12.50
N SER A 130 18.57 6.71 -11.44
CA SER A 130 18.22 7.16 -10.08
C SER A 130 19.43 7.10 -9.16
N LYS A 131 19.52 8.07 -8.25
CA LYS A 131 20.38 7.96 -7.08
C LYS A 131 19.52 7.43 -5.94
N LYS A 132 19.84 6.22 -5.49
CA LYS A 132 19.18 5.61 -4.34
C LYS A 132 19.57 6.34 -3.06
N ILE A 133 18.55 6.75 -2.31
CA ILE A 133 18.67 7.33 -0.99
C ILE A 133 18.11 6.29 -0.02
N GLY A 134 18.90 5.84 0.95
CA GLY A 134 18.44 4.92 1.99
C GLY A 134 18.23 5.65 3.31
N ILE A 135 17.38 5.12 4.17
CA ILE A 135 17.46 5.42 5.60
C ILE A 135 18.45 4.48 6.27
N ARG A 136 19.23 4.99 7.24
CA ARG A 136 20.23 4.15 7.94
C ARG A 136 19.59 3.08 8.82
N GLN A 137 18.50 3.44 9.47
CA GLN A 137 17.80 2.62 10.43
C GLN A 137 16.59 1.95 9.81
N LEU A 138 16.15 0.83 10.40
CA LEU A 138 14.88 0.23 10.02
C LEU A 138 13.73 1.16 10.41
N MET A 139 12.79 1.35 9.49
CA MET A 139 11.52 1.98 9.78
C MET A 139 10.63 0.94 10.46
N ASP A 140 10.25 1.19 11.71
CA ASP A 140 9.28 0.36 12.42
C ASP A 140 7.88 0.84 12.07
N VAL A 141 7.03 -0.04 11.54
CA VAL A 141 5.61 0.21 11.31
C VAL A 141 4.85 -0.71 12.24
N GLU A 142 4.38 -0.16 13.35
CA GLU A 142 3.62 -0.94 14.32
C GLU A 142 2.14 -1.08 13.88
N THR A 143 1.36 -1.86 14.64
CA THR A 143 -0.06 -2.13 14.41
C THR A 143 -0.91 -0.88 14.69
N PHE A 144 -0.75 0.20 13.95
CA PHE A 144 -1.53 1.42 14.09
C PHE A 144 -2.53 1.56 12.95
N SER A 145 -3.51 2.45 13.11
CA SER A 145 -4.56 2.65 12.10
C SER A 145 -4.04 3.27 10.82
N HIS A 146 -3.17 4.25 10.98
CA HIS A 146 -2.61 5.04 9.91
C HIS A 146 -1.20 5.43 10.30
N ALA A 147 -0.27 5.15 9.42
CA ALA A 147 1.08 5.66 9.47
C ALA A 147 1.29 6.56 8.25
N THR A 148 1.98 7.68 8.43
CA THR A 148 2.37 8.56 7.32
C THR A 148 3.88 8.62 7.27
N LEU A 149 4.46 8.19 6.15
CA LEU A 149 5.84 8.44 5.79
C LEU A 149 5.89 9.70 4.93
N GLU A 150 6.27 10.81 5.52
CA GLU A 150 6.41 12.09 4.83
C GLU A 150 7.84 12.28 4.33
N ILE A 151 7.96 12.69 3.07
CA ILE A 151 9.23 12.89 2.38
C ILE A 151 9.27 14.33 1.88
N ASN A 152 10.21 15.10 2.42
CA ASN A 152 10.46 16.49 2.06
C ASN A 152 11.86 16.64 1.44
N ASP A 153 12.04 17.65 0.60
CA ASP A 153 13.39 18.12 0.28
C ASP A 153 13.96 18.74 1.56
N GLY A 154 14.93 18.07 2.17
CA GLY A 154 15.54 18.53 3.41
C GLY A 154 16.43 19.74 3.13
N ALA A 155 16.51 20.66 4.09
CA ALA A 155 17.53 21.72 4.13
C ALA A 155 18.94 21.18 4.44
N VAL A 156 19.21 19.91 4.10
CA VAL A 156 20.51 19.28 4.30
C VAL A 156 21.40 19.70 3.15
N ALA A 157 22.52 20.37 3.47
CA ALA A 157 23.55 20.72 2.50
C ALA A 157 23.87 19.46 1.65
N ASN A 158 23.69 19.58 0.32
CA ASN A 158 23.77 18.52 -0.71
C ASN A 158 22.43 17.91 -1.20
N GLY A 159 21.27 18.46 -0.84
CA GLY A 159 19.98 18.05 -1.42
C GLY A 159 19.44 16.71 -0.90
N GLY A 160 19.68 16.43 0.38
CA GLY A 160 19.15 15.27 1.08
C GLY A 160 17.63 15.34 1.30
N LEU A 161 17.01 14.22 1.67
CA LEU A 161 15.59 14.14 2.01
C LEU A 161 15.41 14.25 3.53
N ALA A 162 14.43 15.02 3.99
CA ALA A 162 13.96 14.94 5.37
C ALA A 162 12.78 13.97 5.41
N ILE A 163 12.89 12.93 6.23
CA ILE A 163 11.92 11.84 6.30
C ILE A 163 11.37 11.77 7.71
N SER A 164 10.05 11.81 7.86
CA SER A 164 9.39 11.61 9.13
C SER A 164 8.35 10.50 9.02
N LEU A 165 8.27 9.67 10.06
CA LEU A 165 7.20 8.70 10.23
C LEU A 165 6.29 9.22 11.34
N THR A 166 5.01 9.44 11.02
CA THR A 166 4.00 9.80 12.02
C THR A 166 3.00 8.67 12.14
N GLU A 167 2.82 8.16 13.35
CA GLU A 167 1.87 7.09 13.66
C GLU A 167 0.81 7.55 14.66
N THR A 168 -0.42 7.11 14.48
CA THR A 168 -1.51 7.29 15.45
C THR A 168 -1.31 6.32 16.62
N GLN A 169 -1.26 6.81 17.87
CA GLN A 169 -0.99 5.92 19.00
C GLN A 169 -2.22 5.13 19.49
N ASN A 170 -2.44 3.93 18.95
CA ASN A 170 -3.14 2.84 19.66
C ASN A 170 -3.03 1.55 18.85
N LYS A 171 -2.60 0.44 19.47
CA LYS A 171 -2.47 -0.83 18.76
C LYS A 171 -3.83 -1.31 18.27
N MET A 172 -4.05 -1.27 16.96
CA MET A 172 -5.22 -1.75 16.28
C MET A 172 -4.99 -3.17 15.81
N ASN A 173 -5.53 -4.13 16.54
CA ASN A 173 -5.67 -5.49 16.04
C ASN A 173 -7.16 -5.77 15.88
N MET A 174 -7.59 -5.95 14.63
CA MET A 174 -8.89 -6.58 14.38
C MET A 174 -8.80 -8.01 14.91
N VAL A 175 -9.66 -8.35 15.87
CA VAL A 175 -9.69 -9.68 16.47
C VAL A 175 -10.90 -10.43 15.95
N SER A 176 -10.66 -11.61 15.39
CA SER A 176 -11.73 -12.56 15.11
C SER A 176 -11.93 -13.46 16.32
N SER A 177 -13.16 -13.50 16.83
CA SER A 177 -13.55 -14.35 17.95
C SER A 177 -14.71 -15.24 17.53
N THR A 178 -14.83 -16.40 18.16
CA THR A 178 -15.98 -17.29 18.00
C THR A 178 -16.57 -17.57 19.36
N GLU A 179 -17.85 -17.24 19.53
CA GLU A 179 -18.58 -17.45 20.78
C GLU A 179 -19.93 -18.09 20.46
N SER A 180 -20.28 -19.17 21.17
CA SER A 180 -21.54 -19.89 20.97
C SER A 180 -21.81 -20.27 19.49
N GLY A 181 -20.77 -20.63 18.74
CA GLY A 181 -20.86 -21.01 17.32
C GLY A 181 -21.03 -19.84 16.34
N ARG A 182 -21.05 -18.59 16.81
CA ARG A 182 -21.06 -17.39 15.98
C ARG A 182 -19.68 -16.74 15.99
N SER A 183 -19.11 -16.55 14.81
CA SER A 183 -17.91 -15.73 14.68
C SER A 183 -18.30 -14.25 14.65
N TYR A 184 -17.41 -13.38 15.11
CA TYR A 184 -17.52 -11.93 14.98
C TYR A 184 -16.13 -11.29 14.91
N LEU A 185 -16.08 -10.09 14.32
CA LEU A 185 -14.89 -9.27 14.25
C LEU A 185 -15.02 -8.10 15.20
N THR A 186 -14.06 -7.94 16.10
CA THR A 186 -13.95 -6.77 16.98
C THR A 186 -12.92 -5.81 16.39
N ILE A 187 -13.33 -4.58 16.13
CA ILE A 187 -12.55 -3.55 15.47
C ILE A 187 -12.48 -2.33 16.40
N PRO A 188 -11.32 -2.05 17.00
CA PRO A 188 -11.14 -0.81 17.75
C PRO A 188 -11.18 0.39 16.79
N MET A 189 -11.69 1.52 17.28
CA MET A 189 -11.66 2.76 16.53
C MET A 189 -10.23 3.31 16.46
N SER A 190 -9.88 3.81 15.28
CA SER A 190 -8.72 4.66 15.09
C SER A 190 -8.88 6.01 15.81
N ARG A 191 -7.76 6.66 16.13
CA ARG A 191 -7.76 8.02 16.69
C ARG A 191 -8.40 9.08 15.80
N ASP A 192 -8.44 8.84 14.49
CA ASP A 192 -9.10 9.74 13.54
C ASP A 192 -10.63 9.69 13.61
N GLY A 193 -11.20 8.83 14.47
CA GLY A 193 -12.65 8.69 14.61
C GLY A 193 -13.26 7.56 13.77
N HIS A 194 -12.45 6.87 12.95
CA HIS A 194 -12.91 5.90 11.98
C HIS A 194 -12.56 4.45 12.33
N PHE A 195 -13.21 3.50 11.67
CA PHE A 195 -12.90 2.07 11.79
C PHE A 195 -12.21 1.57 10.53
N TYR A 196 -11.23 0.70 10.72
CA TYR A 196 -10.47 0.10 9.62
C TYR A 196 -10.55 -1.43 9.68
N VAL A 197 -10.85 -2.03 8.54
CA VAL A 197 -11.03 -3.47 8.39
C VAL A 197 -9.91 -4.02 7.51
N THR A 198 -9.14 -4.96 8.05
CA THR A 198 -8.19 -5.75 7.25
C THR A 198 -8.94 -6.83 6.48
N ALA A 199 -8.61 -6.97 5.21
CA ALA A 199 -9.24 -7.89 4.27
C ALA A 199 -8.25 -8.36 3.21
N GLU A 200 -8.66 -9.34 2.40
CA GLU A 200 -7.98 -9.72 1.17
C GLU A 200 -8.93 -9.59 -0.01
N GLY A 201 -8.51 -8.93 -1.09
CA GLY A 201 -9.23 -8.89 -2.35
C GLY A 201 -8.49 -9.71 -3.40
N ASN A 202 -9.09 -10.77 -3.93
CA ASN A 202 -8.44 -11.69 -4.85
C ASN A 202 -7.06 -12.21 -4.36
N GLY A 203 -6.87 -12.36 -3.04
CA GLY A 203 -5.62 -12.76 -2.39
C GLY A 203 -4.59 -11.64 -2.16
N PHE A 204 -4.92 -10.40 -2.54
CA PHE A 204 -4.11 -9.23 -2.25
C PHE A 204 -4.60 -8.55 -0.97
N PRO A 205 -3.73 -8.24 0.00
CA PRO A 205 -4.16 -7.66 1.26
C PRO A 205 -4.59 -6.20 1.08
N VAL A 206 -5.71 -5.84 1.72
CA VAL A 206 -6.29 -4.50 1.66
C VAL A 206 -6.80 -4.13 3.05
N VAL A 207 -6.42 -2.96 3.53
CA VAL A 207 -7.09 -2.32 4.67
C VAL A 207 -8.13 -1.34 4.15
N PHE A 208 -9.37 -1.46 4.60
CA PHE A 208 -10.47 -0.57 4.21
C PHE A 208 -10.85 0.37 5.35
N LEU A 209 -11.14 1.62 5.00
CA LEU A 209 -11.94 2.52 5.83
C LEU A 209 -13.42 2.07 5.77
N VAL A 210 -14.05 1.89 6.93
CA VAL A 210 -15.49 1.59 7.01
C VAL A 210 -16.29 2.85 6.62
N ASP A 211 -17.07 2.76 5.54
CA ASP A 211 -17.85 3.88 5.01
C ASP A 211 -19.28 3.44 4.70
N SER A 212 -20.21 3.73 5.63
CA SER A 212 -21.64 3.45 5.45
C SER A 212 -22.31 4.38 4.44
N GLY A 213 -21.66 5.48 4.05
CA GLY A 213 -22.14 6.37 2.98
C GLY A 213 -21.81 5.86 1.58
N ALA A 214 -20.82 4.96 1.45
CA ALA A 214 -20.46 4.36 0.17
C ALA A 214 -21.41 3.20 -0.20
N THR A 215 -22.07 3.27 -1.35
CA THR A 215 -22.93 2.17 -1.83
C THR A 215 -22.13 0.92 -2.20
N ASN A 216 -20.93 1.08 -2.76
CA ASN A 216 -20.08 -0.02 -3.21
C ASN A 216 -18.70 0.08 -2.56
N ILE A 217 -18.06 -1.06 -2.32
CA ILE A 217 -16.63 -1.05 -2.04
C ILE A 217 -15.89 -0.29 -3.14
N SER A 218 -14.96 0.56 -2.73
CA SER A 218 -14.27 1.47 -3.63
C SER A 218 -12.77 1.42 -3.36
N PHE A 219 -11.97 1.53 -4.42
CA PHE A 219 -10.52 1.49 -4.36
C PHE A 219 -9.94 2.64 -5.17
N PRO A 220 -8.76 3.15 -4.79
CA PRO A 220 -7.96 3.95 -5.71
C PRO A 220 -7.72 3.19 -7.02
N ALA A 221 -7.74 3.89 -8.16
CA ALA A 221 -7.64 3.24 -9.47
C ALA A 221 -6.39 2.34 -9.63
N HIS A 222 -5.28 2.69 -8.98
CA HIS A 222 -4.04 1.92 -9.03
C HIS A 222 -4.16 0.50 -8.42
N TYR A 223 -5.17 0.23 -7.58
CA TYR A 223 -5.40 -1.11 -7.02
C TYR A 223 -5.86 -2.13 -8.08
N MET A 224 -6.35 -1.71 -9.26
CA MET A 224 -6.80 -2.65 -10.30
C MET A 224 -5.76 -3.69 -10.66
N LYS A 225 -4.49 -3.27 -10.78
CA LYS A 225 -3.38 -4.16 -11.12
C LYS A 225 -3.10 -5.17 -10.00
N ASN A 226 -3.05 -4.69 -8.76
CA ASN A 226 -2.79 -5.49 -7.56
C ASN A 226 -3.89 -6.52 -7.31
N LEU A 227 -5.15 -6.13 -7.56
CA LEU A 227 -6.32 -6.99 -7.44
C LEU A 227 -6.56 -7.86 -8.69
N ASN A 228 -5.65 -7.85 -9.68
CA ASN A 228 -5.76 -8.59 -10.94
C ASN A 228 -7.10 -8.36 -11.67
N VAL A 229 -7.58 -7.12 -11.67
CA VAL A 229 -8.81 -6.70 -12.34
C VAL A 229 -8.48 -6.20 -13.74
N LYS A 230 -8.90 -6.97 -14.75
CA LYS A 230 -8.60 -6.67 -16.17
C LYS A 230 -9.76 -6.04 -16.94
N LYS A 231 -11.00 -6.42 -16.58
CA LYS A 231 -12.22 -5.90 -17.22
C LYS A 231 -12.75 -4.78 -16.37
N CYS A 232 -13.17 -3.68 -16.99
CA CYS A 232 -13.85 -2.63 -16.26
C CYS A 232 -14.75 -1.82 -17.20
N SER A 233 -15.79 -1.22 -16.64
CA SER A 233 -16.73 -0.35 -17.35
C SER A 233 -16.64 1.06 -16.77
N PRO A 234 -16.43 2.11 -17.58
CA PRO A 234 -16.34 3.48 -17.07
C PRO A 234 -17.57 3.86 -16.23
N VAL A 235 -17.34 4.57 -15.13
CA VAL A 235 -18.40 5.03 -14.23
C VAL A 235 -18.17 6.47 -13.78
N LYS A 236 -19.26 7.19 -13.54
CA LYS A 236 -19.28 8.45 -12.80
C LYS A 236 -20.17 8.25 -11.58
N THR A 237 -19.68 8.65 -10.42
CA THR A 237 -20.43 8.52 -9.17
C THR A 237 -20.36 9.81 -8.37
N ASN A 238 -21.43 10.15 -7.65
CA ASN A 238 -21.41 11.27 -6.72
C ASN A 238 -20.74 10.83 -5.42
N THR A 239 -19.88 11.69 -4.89
CA THR A 239 -19.19 11.51 -3.61
C THR A 239 -19.28 12.81 -2.82
N ALA A 240 -18.86 12.80 -1.56
CA ALA A 240 -18.76 14.02 -0.75
C ALA A 240 -17.88 15.10 -1.42
N ASN A 241 -16.85 14.70 -2.18
CA ASN A 241 -15.95 15.59 -2.90
C ASN A 241 -16.42 15.92 -4.33
N GLY A 242 -17.71 15.72 -4.61
CA GLY A 242 -18.32 15.92 -5.94
C GLY A 242 -18.27 14.67 -6.82
N VAL A 243 -18.34 14.88 -8.13
CA VAL A 243 -18.40 13.78 -9.12
C VAL A 243 -17.03 13.11 -9.24
N ALA A 244 -16.94 11.86 -8.80
CA ALA A 244 -15.80 10.99 -9.01
C ALA A 244 -15.92 10.22 -10.32
N ARG A 245 -14.80 10.07 -11.02
CA ARG A 245 -14.66 9.27 -12.25
C ARG A 245 -13.82 8.04 -11.94
N GLY A 246 -14.08 6.98 -12.69
CA GLY A 246 -13.31 5.77 -12.56
C GLY A 246 -13.90 4.62 -13.34
N CYS A 247 -13.69 3.42 -12.84
CA CYS A 247 -14.17 2.19 -13.45
C CYS A 247 -14.92 1.31 -12.46
N LYS A 248 -16.01 0.70 -12.93
CA LYS A 248 -16.72 -0.37 -12.22
C LYS A 248 -16.19 -1.72 -12.68
N SER A 249 -15.97 -2.63 -11.74
CA SER A 249 -15.65 -4.02 -12.03
C SER A 249 -16.15 -4.96 -10.93
N ILE A 250 -15.77 -6.23 -11.01
CA ILE A 250 -16.08 -7.27 -10.04
C ILE A 250 -14.77 -7.78 -9.44
N ILE A 251 -14.71 -7.80 -8.12
CA ILE A 251 -13.69 -8.54 -7.37
C ILE A 251 -14.25 -9.93 -7.11
N ARG A 252 -13.51 -10.97 -7.49
CA ARG A 252 -13.99 -12.36 -7.43
C ARG A 252 -14.23 -12.78 -5.99
N GLU A 253 -13.34 -12.36 -5.10
CA GLU A 253 -13.34 -12.76 -3.71
C GLU A 253 -12.87 -11.60 -2.82
N ILE A 254 -13.65 -11.27 -1.81
CA ILE A 254 -13.27 -10.43 -0.67
C ILE A 254 -13.31 -11.29 0.58
N LYS A 255 -12.17 -11.46 1.25
CA LYS A 255 -12.07 -12.15 2.55
C LYS A 255 -11.90 -11.13 3.67
N ILE A 256 -12.69 -11.27 4.73
CA ILE A 256 -12.60 -10.44 5.94
C ILE A 256 -12.64 -11.37 7.14
N GLY A 257 -11.50 -11.53 7.82
CA GLY A 257 -11.33 -12.57 8.84
C GLY A 257 -11.79 -13.95 8.30
N PRO A 258 -12.72 -14.65 8.96
CA PRO A 258 -13.19 -15.96 8.51
C PRO A 258 -14.25 -15.90 7.38
N TYR A 259 -14.68 -14.71 6.96
CA TYR A 259 -15.78 -14.55 6.01
C TYR A 259 -15.29 -14.34 4.59
N THR A 260 -15.92 -15.01 3.64
CA THR A 260 -15.63 -14.87 2.21
C THR A 260 -16.88 -14.39 1.48
N ILE A 261 -16.75 -13.30 0.72
CA ILE A 261 -17.81 -12.71 -0.09
C ILE A 261 -17.37 -12.76 -1.56
N ASN A 262 -18.15 -13.45 -2.38
CA ASN A 262 -17.82 -13.67 -3.78
C ASN A 262 -18.50 -12.65 -4.70
N ASN A 263 -17.87 -12.38 -5.85
CA ASN A 263 -18.41 -11.58 -6.95
C ASN A 263 -18.90 -10.20 -6.50
N VAL A 264 -18.03 -9.45 -5.80
CA VAL A 264 -18.37 -8.16 -5.23
C VAL A 264 -18.20 -7.06 -6.27
N ASN A 265 -19.25 -6.29 -6.52
CA ASN A 265 -19.19 -5.06 -7.32
C ASN A 265 -18.24 -4.05 -6.63
N ALA A 266 -17.26 -3.55 -7.38
CA ALA A 266 -16.24 -2.64 -6.88
C ALA A 266 -16.03 -1.46 -7.82
N TYR A 267 -15.80 -0.29 -7.25
CA TYR A 267 -15.42 0.92 -7.98
C TYR A 267 -13.92 1.19 -7.83
N PHE A 268 -13.29 1.64 -8.91
CA PHE A 268 -11.88 2.01 -9.00
C PHE A 268 -11.81 3.47 -9.42
N LEU A 269 -11.61 4.36 -8.45
CA LEU A 269 -11.80 5.80 -8.63
C LEU A 269 -10.46 6.53 -8.73
N GLU A 270 -10.37 7.50 -9.65
CA GLU A 270 -9.14 8.23 -9.95
C GLU A 270 -8.67 9.13 -8.79
N LYS A 271 -9.62 9.70 -8.05
CA LYS A 271 -9.36 10.67 -6.96
C LYS A 271 -9.68 10.10 -5.57
N LEU A 272 -9.65 8.78 -5.43
CA LEU A 272 -9.80 8.12 -4.13
C LEU A 272 -8.42 7.75 -3.60
N ASN A 273 -8.15 8.12 -2.35
CA ASN A 273 -6.85 7.85 -1.71
C ASN A 273 -6.87 6.53 -0.92
N THR A 274 -7.99 6.25 -0.25
CA THR A 274 -8.11 5.13 0.69
C THR A 274 -9.20 4.17 0.23
N PRO A 275 -8.97 2.84 0.27
CA PRO A 275 -10.03 1.86 0.01
C PRO A 275 -11.20 2.02 1.00
N LEU A 276 -12.43 1.98 0.49
CA LEU A 276 -13.67 2.13 1.27
C LEU A 276 -14.44 0.81 1.31
N LEU A 277 -14.85 0.39 2.50
CA LEU A 277 -15.75 -0.74 2.70
C LEU A 277 -17.19 -0.22 2.65
N GLY A 278 -17.82 -0.33 1.47
CA GLY A 278 -19.18 0.15 1.26
C GLY A 278 -20.28 -0.84 1.66
N MET A 279 -21.53 -0.36 1.55
CA MET A 279 -22.74 -1.04 2.00
C MET A 279 -23.08 -2.34 1.27
N ASN A 280 -22.60 -2.53 0.03
CA ASN A 280 -22.76 -3.82 -0.65
C ASN A 280 -22.01 -4.98 0.04
N VAL A 281 -21.01 -4.66 0.88
CA VAL A 281 -20.34 -5.61 1.77
C VAL A 281 -20.81 -5.44 3.22
N LEU A 282 -20.84 -4.22 3.76
CA LEU A 282 -21.21 -3.98 5.17
C LEU A 282 -22.60 -4.53 5.52
N SER A 283 -23.56 -4.48 4.57
CA SER A 283 -24.92 -5.00 4.81
C SER A 283 -24.98 -6.51 5.09
N LYS A 284 -23.93 -7.28 4.76
CA LYS A 284 -23.78 -8.71 5.11
C LYS A 284 -23.48 -8.94 6.59
N PHE A 285 -23.16 -7.89 7.32
CA PHE A 285 -22.89 -7.91 8.74
C PHE A 285 -23.98 -7.18 9.51
N THR A 286 -24.26 -7.67 10.72
CA THR A 286 -24.88 -6.88 11.78
C THR A 286 -23.75 -6.18 12.51
N SER A 287 -23.80 -4.85 12.54
CA SER A 287 -22.81 -4.03 13.22
C SER A 287 -23.33 -3.58 14.58
N TYR A 288 -22.57 -3.82 15.63
CA TYR A 288 -22.79 -3.26 16.96
C TYR A 288 -21.66 -2.27 17.23
N ARG A 289 -21.99 -1.12 17.82
CA ARG A 289 -20.99 -0.15 18.24
C ARG A 289 -21.23 0.20 19.70
N VAL A 290 -20.20 0.04 20.52
CA VAL A 290 -20.18 0.43 21.92
C VAL A 290 -18.88 1.20 22.14
N ASP A 291 -19.00 2.44 22.61
CA ASP A 291 -17.89 3.38 22.77
C ASP A 291 -17.03 3.49 21.49
N ASP A 292 -15.75 3.16 21.61
CA ASP A 292 -14.73 3.18 20.55
C ASP A 292 -14.47 1.79 19.96
N VAL A 293 -15.46 0.88 20.04
CA VAL A 293 -15.36 -0.48 19.50
C VAL A 293 -16.55 -0.79 18.59
N MET A 294 -16.25 -1.30 17.40
CA MET A 294 -17.22 -1.87 16.48
C MET A 294 -17.11 -3.39 16.47
N GLN A 295 -18.23 -4.09 16.59
CA GLN A 295 -18.34 -5.51 16.30
C GLN A 295 -19.09 -5.75 15.00
N LEU A 296 -18.53 -6.58 14.11
CA LEU A 296 -19.21 -7.06 12.91
C LEU A 296 -19.52 -8.54 13.06
N VAL A 297 -20.80 -8.89 13.02
CA VAL A 297 -21.30 -10.26 13.08
C VAL A 297 -21.90 -10.62 11.72
N HIS A 298 -21.36 -11.62 11.02
CA HIS A 298 -21.94 -12.03 9.73
C HIS A 298 -23.37 -12.53 9.90
N LYS A 299 -24.29 -12.07 9.04
CA LYS A 299 -25.74 -12.37 9.16
C LYS A 299 -26.14 -13.81 8.86
N GLY A 300 -25.19 -14.66 8.47
CA GLY A 300 -25.50 -16.00 7.94
C GLY A 300 -26.10 -15.90 6.53
N GLN A 301 -26.09 -17.02 5.81
CA GLN A 301 -26.93 -17.21 4.63
C GLN A 301 -28.23 -17.89 5.04
#